data_AF-A0A958CKV4-F1
#
_entry.id   AF-A0A958CKV4-F1
#
_cell.length_a   1.000
_cell.length_b   1.000
_cell.length_c   1.000
_cell.angle_alpha   90.00
_cell.angle_beta   90.00
_cell.angle_gamma   90.00
#
_symmetry.space_group_name_H-M   'P 1'
#
loop_
_entity.id
_entity.type
_entity.pdbx_description
1 polymer ?
#
loop_
_entity_poly.entity_id
_entity_poly.type
_entity_poly.pdbx_seq_one_letter_code
_entity_poly.pdbx_strand_id
1 'polypeptide(L)'
;MQLIATPIIPGAAAGRALVSNEPLSFWGGYDYRTGEITDRRHPLSGQIAAGCVLCVPFSRGSSTTTAVLLEAVRTGAAPAAI
;
A
#
# COMPACT_ATOMS: atom_id res chain seq x y z
N MET A 1 -5.10 -18.17 6.05
CA MET A 1 -5.77 -17.24 6.98
C MET A 1 -6.85 -16.50 6.19
N GLN A 2 -8.08 -16.44 6.69
CA GLN A 2 -9.15 -15.61 6.11
C GLN A 2 -9.44 -14.47 7.10
N LEU A 3 -9.50 -13.25 6.60
CA LEU A 3 -9.87 -12.07 7.38
C LEU A 3 -11.28 -11.66 6.97
N ILE A 4 -12.12 -11.37 7.96
CA ILE A 4 -13.45 -10.79 7.74
C ILE A 4 -13.29 -9.28 7.93
N ALA A 5 -13.56 -8.50 6.90
CA ALA A 5 -13.46 -7.04 6.92
C ALA A 5 -14.67 -6.42 6.20
N THR A 6 -14.99 -5.18 6.57
CA THR A 6 -15.97 -4.38 5.85
C THR A 6 -15.28 -3.70 4.66
N PRO A 7 -15.65 -4.02 3.41
CA PRO A 7 -15.07 -3.34 2.26
C PRO A 7 -15.58 -1.89 2.23
N ILE A 8 -14.65 -0.93 2.16
CA ILE A 8 -15.00 0.48 1.94
C ILE A 8 -15.25 0.73 0.45
N ILE A 9 -14.42 0.12 -0.40
CA ILE A 9 -14.58 0.10 -1.85
C ILE A 9 -14.69 -1.36 -2.29
N PRO A 10 -15.77 -1.77 -2.98
CA PRO A 10 -15.93 -3.15 -3.42
C PRO A 10 -14.93 -3.49 -4.53
N GLY A 11 -14.44 -4.72 -4.54
CA GLY A 11 -13.51 -5.22 -5.54
C GLY A 11 -13.01 -6.62 -5.22
N ALA A 12 -12.26 -7.20 -6.16
CA ALA A 12 -11.57 -8.48 -5.97
C ALA A 12 -10.12 -8.32 -6.40
N ALA A 13 -9.19 -8.80 -5.58
CA ALA A 13 -7.77 -8.75 -5.83
C ALA A 13 -7.10 -9.99 -5.24
N ALA A 14 -5.99 -10.41 -5.86
CA ALA A 14 -5.14 -11.48 -5.35
C ALA A 14 -3.68 -11.07 -5.54
N GLY A 15 -2.85 -11.43 -4.57
CA GLY A 15 -1.43 -11.08 -4.59
C GLY A 15 -0.72 -11.60 -3.35
N ARG A 16 0.60 -11.48 -3.33
CA ARG A 16 1.40 -11.77 -2.13
C ARG A 16 1.00 -10.80 -1.02
N ALA A 17 0.74 -11.32 0.18
CA ALA A 17 0.45 -10.48 1.33
C ALA A 17 1.75 -9.80 1.83
N LEU A 18 1.71 -8.48 1.93
CA LEU A 18 2.72 -7.66 2.59
C LEU A 18 2.11 -7.10 3.87
N VAL A 19 2.52 -7.67 5.01
CA VAL A 19 1.86 -7.42 6.28
C VAL A 19 2.80 -6.68 7.22
N SER A 20 2.31 -5.62 7.84
CA SER A 20 3.01 -4.88 8.90
C SER A 20 2.03 -4.47 9.98
N ASN A 21 2.47 -4.51 11.23
CA ASN A 21 1.74 -3.93 12.35
C ASN A 21 2.05 -2.43 12.53
N GLU A 22 2.95 -1.87 11.72
CA GLU A 22 3.28 -0.45 11.70
C GLU A 22 2.50 0.28 10.59
N PRO A 23 2.07 1.53 10.83
CA PRO A 23 1.34 2.30 9.84
C PRO A 23 2.27 2.90 8.78
N LEU A 24 1.84 2.85 7.51
CA LEU A 24 2.61 3.32 6.38
C LEU A 24 2.19 4.73 5.94
N SER A 25 3.16 5.63 5.75
CA SER A 25 2.91 6.89 5.05
C SER A 25 3.13 6.70 3.55
N PHE A 26 2.10 6.89 2.72
CA PHE A 26 2.29 6.89 1.27
C PHE A 26 3.02 8.15 0.81
N TRP A 27 2.82 9.27 1.52
CA TRP A 27 3.61 10.47 1.30
C TRP A 27 5.05 10.26 1.79
N GLY A 28 5.99 10.21 0.84
CA GLY A 28 7.42 10.04 1.12
C GLY A 28 7.85 8.63 1.55
N GLY A 29 6.92 7.70 1.77
CA GLY A 29 7.20 6.31 2.14
C GLY A 29 6.81 5.28 1.10
N TYR A 30 6.27 5.72 -0.04
CA TYR A 30 5.94 4.88 -1.20
C TYR A 30 6.39 5.57 -2.48
N ASP A 31 7.18 4.88 -3.30
CA ASP A 31 7.51 5.36 -4.64
C ASP A 31 6.43 4.90 -5.62
N TYR A 32 5.60 5.84 -6.07
CA TYR A 32 4.52 5.57 -7.03
C TYR A 32 5.03 5.13 -8.40
N ARG A 33 6.33 5.20 -8.71
CA ARG A 33 6.88 4.77 -10.01
C ARG A 33 7.30 3.31 -10.02
N THR A 34 7.71 2.79 -8.86
CA THR A 34 8.31 1.45 -8.71
C THR A 34 7.48 0.53 -7.82
N GLY A 35 6.66 1.11 -6.93
CA GLY A 35 5.95 0.40 -5.89
C GLY A 35 6.80 0.08 -4.66
N GLU A 36 8.03 0.61 -4.57
CA GLU A 36 8.89 0.39 -3.41
C GLU A 36 8.36 1.14 -2.17
N ILE A 37 8.38 0.48 -1.02
CA ILE A 37 8.23 1.13 0.27
C ILE A 37 9.56 1.80 0.63
N THR A 38 9.63 3.12 0.45
CA THR A 38 10.86 3.92 0.58
C THR A 38 11.09 4.48 1.98
N ASP A 39 10.11 4.37 2.89
CA ASP A 39 10.30 4.73 4.30
C ASP A 39 11.32 3.76 4.92
N ARG A 40 12.56 4.25 5.12
CA ARG A 40 13.69 3.47 5.65
C ARG A 40 13.54 3.06 7.11
N ARG A 41 12.57 3.62 7.82
CA ARG A 41 12.26 3.25 9.21
C ARG A 41 11.12 2.24 9.31
N HIS A 42 10.39 2.00 8.22
CA HIS A 42 9.27 1.08 8.21
C HIS A 42 9.76 -0.38 8.09
N PRO A 43 9.14 -1.37 8.77
CA PRO A 43 9.54 -2.78 8.69
C PRO A 43 9.52 -3.37 7.27
N LEU A 44 8.69 -2.81 6.38
CA LEU A 44 8.60 -3.23 4.99
C LEU A 44 9.54 -2.46 4.05
N SER A 45 10.49 -1.68 4.57
CA SER A 45 11.39 -0.88 3.73
C SER A 45 12.12 -1.73 2.68
N GLY A 46 12.20 -1.22 1.45
CA GLY A 46 12.85 -1.90 0.33
C GLY A 46 11.99 -2.98 -0.33
N GLN A 47 10.81 -3.30 0.21
CA GLN A 47 9.90 -4.23 -0.42
C GLN A 47 9.08 -3.56 -1.51
N ILE A 48 8.81 -4.28 -2.60
CA ILE A 48 7.91 -3.86 -3.67
C ILE A 48 6.49 -4.27 -3.33
N ALA A 49 5.62 -3.29 -3.18
CA ALA A 49 4.20 -3.45 -2.90
C ALA A 49 3.31 -3.39 -4.15
N ALA A 50 3.86 -3.03 -5.32
CA ALA A 50 3.14 -3.16 -6.60
C ALA A 50 2.58 -4.58 -6.76
N GLY A 51 1.28 -4.70 -7.04
CA GLY A 51 0.58 -5.99 -7.21
C GLY A 51 0.45 -6.85 -5.94
N CYS A 52 0.91 -6.38 -4.79
CA CYS A 52 0.76 -7.08 -3.52
C CYS A 52 -0.54 -6.69 -2.81
N VAL A 53 -1.00 -7.52 -1.87
CA VAL A 53 -2.05 -7.15 -0.92
C VAL A 53 -1.37 -6.56 0.31
N LEU A 54 -1.46 -5.25 0.49
CA LEU A 54 -0.74 -4.50 1.53
C LEU A 54 -1.59 -4.38 2.80
N CYS A 55 -1.30 -5.17 3.82
CA CYS A 55 -2.02 -5.14 5.09
C CYS A 55 -1.25 -4.29 6.12
N VAL A 56 -1.77 -3.10 6.41
CA VAL A 56 -1.26 -2.18 7.44
C VAL A 56 -2.41 -1.71 8.33
N PRO A 57 -2.18 -1.34 9.60
CA PRO A 57 -3.27 -0.96 10.51
C PRO A 57 -4.01 0.31 10.06
N PHE A 58 -3.28 1.25 9.46
CA PHE A 58 -3.82 2.46 8.84
C PHE A 58 -2.73 3.12 7.97
N SER A 59 -3.15 4.02 7.08
CA SER A 59 -2.22 4.91 6.39
C SER A 59 -1.96 6.18 7.21
N ARG A 60 -0.73 6.69 7.17
CA ARG A 60 -0.37 8.01 7.72
C ARG A 60 -0.43 9.06 6.62
N GLY A 61 -0.92 10.24 6.95
CA GLY A 61 -1.03 11.38 6.04
C GLY A 61 -2.47 11.83 5.82
N SER A 62 -2.63 12.95 5.11
CA SER A 62 -3.92 13.54 4.76
C SER A 62 -4.19 13.34 3.26
N SER A 63 -4.69 14.36 2.56
CA SER A 63 -5.07 14.33 1.14
C SER A 63 -3.98 13.85 0.19
N THR A 64 -2.70 13.97 0.56
CA THR A 64 -1.58 13.60 -0.31
C THR A 64 -1.42 12.09 -0.50
N THR A 65 -1.90 11.28 0.44
CA THR A 65 -1.94 9.81 0.27
C THR A 65 -2.75 9.42 -0.96
N THR A 66 -3.89 10.06 -1.17
CA THR A 66 -4.76 9.79 -2.32
C THR A 66 -4.07 10.14 -3.64
N ALA A 67 -3.31 11.24 -3.68
CA ALA A 67 -2.57 11.63 -4.89
C ALA A 67 -1.48 10.60 -5.23
N VAL A 68 -0.71 10.13 -4.24
CA VAL A 68 0.32 9.10 -4.45
C VAL A 68 -0.30 7.78 -4.93
N LEU A 69 -1.40 7.35 -4.31
CA LEU A 69 -2.10 6.12 -4.72
C LEU A 69 -2.68 6.24 -6.13
N LEU A 70 -3.24 7.39 -6.49
CA LEU A 70 -3.74 7.62 -7.85
C LEU A 70 -2.61 7.56 -8.88
N GLU A 71 -1.46 8.18 -8.61
CA GLU A 71 -0.29 8.08 -9.48
C GLU A 71 0.25 6.64 -9.56
N ALA A 72 0.25 5.90 -8.45
CA ALA A 72 0.65 4.49 -8.44
C ALA A 72 -0.29 3.63 -9.30
N VAL A 73 -1.60 3.91 -9.29
CA VAL A 73 -2.56 3.25 -10.19
C VAL A 73 -2.28 3.62 -11.64
N ARG A 74 -2.08 4.91 -11.93
CA ARG A 74 -1.79 5.40 -13.30
C ARG A 74 -0.52 4.81 -13.90
N THR A 75 0.47 4.48 -13.08
CA THR A 75 1.76 3.92 -13.50
C THR A 75 1.83 2.39 -13.41
N GLY A 76 0.78 1.72 -12.92
CA GLY A 76 0.76 0.27 -12.73
C GLY A 76 1.61 -0.21 -11.54
N ALA A 77 2.02 0.70 -10.65
CA ALA A 77 2.83 0.41 -9.48
C ALA A 77 2.04 0.35 -8.18
N ALA A 78 0.70 0.36 -8.22
CA ALA A 78 -0.15 0.30 -7.03
C ALA A 78 -0.17 -1.10 -6.39
N PRO A 79 -0.42 -1.21 -5.07
CA PRO A 79 -0.85 -2.47 -4.47
C PRO A 79 -2.14 -2.97 -5.13
N ALA A 80 -2.32 -4.29 -5.18
CA ALA A 80 -3.53 -4.92 -5.70
C ALA A 80 -4.73 -4.67 -4.75
N ALA A 81 -4.47 -4.60 -3.44
CA ALA A 81 -5.43 -4.21 -2.41
C ALA A 81 -4.69 -3.66 -1.17
N ILE A 82 -5.40 -2.90 -0.33
CA ILE A 82 -4.94 -2.38 0.97
C ILE A 82 -5.98 -2.75 2.02
#